data_AF-A0A3R7DZK5-F1
#
_entry.id   AF-A0A3R7DZK5-F1
#
_cell.length_a   1.000
_cell.length_b   1.000
_cell.length_c   1.000
_cell.angle_alpha   90.00
_cell.angle_beta   90.00
_cell.angle_gamma   90.00
#
_symmetry.space_group_name_H-M   'P 1'
#
loop_
_entity.id
_entity.type
_entity.pdbx_description
1 polymer ?
#
loop_
_entity_poly.entity_id
_entity_poly.type
_entity_poly.pdbx_seq_one_letter_code
_entity_poly.pdbx_strand_id
1 'polypeptide(L)' 'CMESREKGLLVHEVNNTVEFRGLASTTNVDIAGKIIEYVAGVVKR' A
#
# COMPACT_ATOMS: atom_id res chain seq x y z
N CYS A 1 16.77 2.43 -11.77
CA CYS A 1 15.46 2.09 -11.20
C CYS A 1 15.24 0.58 -11.35
N MET A 2 14.28 0.00 -10.62
CA MET A 2 14.14 -1.47 -10.51
C MET A 2 13.33 -2.11 -11.65
N GLU A 3 12.62 -1.32 -12.48
CA GLU A 3 11.80 -1.80 -13.59
C GLU A 3 12.60 -2.46 -14.73
N SER A 4 11.95 -3.36 -15.47
CA SER A 4 12.53 -3.96 -16.67
C SER A 4 12.40 -3.00 -17.84
N ARG A 5 13.51 -2.76 -18.54
CA ARG A 5 13.51 -1.93 -19.76
C ARG A 5 12.71 -2.56 -20.91
N GLU A 6 12.66 -3.89 -20.96
CA GLU A 6 11.97 -4.62 -22.04
C GLU A 6 10.54 -5.01 -21.64
N LYS A 7 10.31 -5.37 -20.38
CA LYS A 7 9.02 -5.90 -19.89
C LYS A 7 8.18 -4.86 -19.14
N GLY A 8 8.72 -3.68 -18.86
CA GLY A 8 8.02 -2.62 -18.11
C GLY A 8 7.99 -2.88 -16.60
N LEU A 9 6.84 -2.60 -15.97
CA LEU A 9 6.66 -2.73 -14.53
C LEU A 9 6.82 -4.19 -14.08
N LEU A 10 7.63 -4.40 -13.05
CA LEU A 10 7.91 -5.71 -12.46
C LEU A 10 7.58 -5.67 -10.96
N VAL A 11 6.91 -6.70 -10.45
CA VAL A 11 6.67 -6.85 -9.01
C VAL A 11 7.94 -7.42 -8.38
N HIS A 12 8.59 -6.62 -7.53
CA HIS A 12 9.82 -7.02 -6.84
C HIS A 12 9.56 -7.60 -5.45
N GLU A 13 8.60 -7.03 -4.73
CA GLU A 13 8.32 -7.40 -3.35
C GLU A 13 6.87 -7.07 -3.00
N VAL A 14 6.32 -7.84 -2.08
CA VAL A 14 5.11 -7.51 -1.34
C VAL A 14 5.45 -7.56 0.15
N ASN A 15 5.26 -6.44 0.84
CA ASN A 15 5.53 -6.32 2.27
C ASN A 15 4.26 -6.61 3.07
N ASN A 16 4.33 -7.52 4.06
CA ASN A 16 3.19 -7.87 4.92
C ASN A 16 2.88 -6.80 5.97
N THR A 17 3.91 -6.11 6.48
CA THR A 17 3.78 -5.03 7.47
C THR A 17 4.56 -3.82 6.98
N VAL A 18 3.94 -3.02 6.12
CA VAL A 18 4.60 -1.89 5.48
C VAL A 18 4.57 -0.64 6.36
N GLU A 19 5.66 0.11 6.39
CA GLU A 19 5.67 1.47 6.93
C GLU A 19 5.02 2.44 5.94
N PHE A 20 4.07 3.26 6.38
CA PHE A 20 3.31 4.14 5.50
C PHE A 20 3.38 5.63 5.85
N ARG A 21 4.15 6.03 6.87
CA ARG A 21 4.24 7.44 7.32
C ARG A 21 4.73 8.37 6.21
N GLY A 22 5.76 7.95 5.46
CA GLY A 22 6.28 8.73 4.34
C GLY A 22 5.21 8.97 3.26
N LEU A 23 4.54 7.91 2.82
CA LEU A 23 3.46 7.99 1.84
C LEU A 23 2.27 8.81 2.34
N ALA A 24 1.85 8.65 3.59
CA ALA A 24 0.78 9.43 4.19
C ALA A 24 1.13 10.93 4.26
N SER A 25 2.40 11.30 4.44
CA SER A 25 2.83 12.70 4.48
C SER A 25 2.97 13.35 3.09
N THR A 26 3.20 12.54 2.06
CA THR A 26 3.45 13.02 0.69
C THR A 26 2.18 12.96 -0.18
N THR A 27 1.19 12.17 0.24
CA THR A 27 -0.09 12.01 -0.46
C THR A 27 -1.23 12.54 0.41
N ASN A 28 -2.35 12.91 -0.20
CA ASN A 28 -3.57 13.26 0.54
C ASN A 28 -4.43 12.03 0.89
N VAL A 29 -3.80 10.86 1.05
CA VAL A 29 -4.50 9.59 1.31
C VAL A 29 -4.43 9.26 2.78
N ASP A 30 -5.59 9.07 3.41
CA ASP A 30 -5.69 8.50 4.75
C ASP A 30 -5.50 6.97 4.71
N ILE A 31 -4.24 6.55 4.74
CA ILE A 31 -3.87 5.13 4.69
C ILE A 31 -4.33 4.41 5.96
N ALA A 32 -4.21 5.04 7.13
CA ALA A 32 -4.59 4.44 8.40
C ALA A 32 -6.11 4.22 8.47
N GLY A 33 -6.92 5.23 8.10
CA GLY A 33 -8.37 5.11 8.05
C GLY A 33 -8.83 4.00 7.11
N LYS A 34 -8.20 3.85 5.94
CA LYS A 34 -8.50 2.77 4.98
C LYS A 34 -8.24 1.37 5.55
N ILE A 35 -7.15 1.20 6.32
CA ILE A 35 -6.86 -0.09 6.98
C ILE A 35 -7.97 -0.41 7.99
N ILE A 36 -8.36 0.57 8.83
CA ILE A 36 -9.43 0.39 9.82
C ILE A 36 -10.77 0.09 9.15
N GLU A 37 -11.13 0.84 8.11
CA GLU A 37 -12.36 0.63 7.34
C GLU A 37 -12.43 -0.79 6.76
N TYR A 38 -11.33 -1.25 6.16
CA TYR A 38 -11.23 -2.61 5.62
C TYR A 38 -11.47 -3.66 6.72
N VAL A 39 -10.75 -3.57 7.84
CA VAL A 39 -10.89 -4.54 8.94
C VAL A 39 -12.31 -4.51 9.52
N ALA A 40 -12.87 -3.32 9.75
CA ALA A 40 -14.24 -3.18 10.24
C ALA A 40 -15.27 -3.77 9.26
N GLY A 41 -15.04 -3.66 7.95
CA GLY A 41 -15.88 -4.27 6.91
C GLY A 41 -15.76 -5.79 6.87
N VAL A 42 -14.56 -6.34 7.09
CA VAL A 42 -14.34 -7.80 7.15
C VAL A 42 -14.95 -8.40 8.41
N VAL A 43 -14.82 -7.76 9.57
CA VAL A 43 -15.33 -8.27 10.86
C VAL A 43 -16.86 -8.25 10.92
N LYS A 44 -17.53 -7.35 10.19
CA LYS A 44 -19.00 -7.26 10.12
C LYS A 44 -19.63 -8.31 9.18
N ARG A 45 -18.84 -9.15 8.51
CA ARG A 45 -19.32 -10.21 7.61
C ARG A 45 -19.42 -11.56 8.30
#